data_AF-A0A2V5RM96-F1
#
_entry.id   AF-A0A2V5RM96-F1
#
_cell.length_a   1.000
_cell.length_b   1.000
_cell.length_c   1.000
_cell.angle_alpha   90.00
_cell.angle_beta   90.00
_cell.angle_gamma   90.00
#
_symmetry.space_group_name_H-M   'P 1'
#
loop_
_entity.id
_entity.type
_entity.pdbx_description
1 polymer ?
#
loop_
_entity_poly.entity_id
_entity_poly.type
_entity_poly.pdbx_seq_one_letter_code
_entity_poly.pdbx_strand_id
1 'polypeptide(L)' 'MMKTISLKLPAPLANWLAKRANELGRSRSDLVRQALEEQRQNKNSKSEKSCAELMAEFGGFFRGPRDLSTNPKYMRDFGE' A
#
# COMPACT_ATOMS: atom_id res chain seq x y z
N MET A 1 14.90 -5.92 19.05
CA MET A 1 16.05 -6.86 19.00
C MET A 1 16.16 -7.42 17.59
N MET A 2 17.32 -7.35 16.94
CA MET A 2 17.50 -7.90 15.59
C MET A 2 17.84 -9.40 15.66
N LYS A 3 17.19 -10.22 14.83
CA LYS A 3 17.52 -11.64 14.65
C LYS A 3 18.23 -11.81 13.31
N THR A 4 19.35 -12.53 13.31
CA THR A 4 20.11 -12.82 12.09
C THR A 4 19.57 -14.09 11.44
N ILE A 5 19.46 -14.08 10.11
CA ILE A 5 19.10 -15.24 9.30
C ILE A 5 20.23 -15.54 8.32
N SER A 6 20.49 -16.83 8.06
CA SER A 6 21.41 -17.27 7.01
C SER A 6 20.60 -17.63 5.77
N LEU A 7 20.88 -16.94 4.65
CA LEU A 7 20.14 -17.10 3.40
C LEU A 7 21.07 -17.63 2.31
N LYS A 8 20.68 -18.72 1.65
CA LYS A 8 21.36 -19.19 0.44
C LYS A 8 20.90 -18.36 -0.75
N LEU A 9 21.84 -17.74 -1.46
CA LEU A 9 21.56 -16.92 -2.64
C LEU A 9 22.36 -17.45 -3.84
N PRO A 10 21.76 -17.50 -5.05
CA PRO A 10 22.53 -17.68 -6.27
C PRO A 10 23.60 -16.60 -6.41
N ALA A 11 24.79 -16.96 -6.90
CA ALA A 11 25.91 -16.03 -7.04
C ALA A 11 25.56 -14.74 -7.82
N PRO A 12 24.78 -14.78 -8.92
CA PRO A 12 24.38 -13.56 -9.62
C PRO A 12 23.56 -12.60 -8.75
N LEU A 13 22.65 -13.13 -7.94
CA LEU A 13 21.78 -12.34 -7.06
C LEU A 13 22.57 -11.74 -5.88
N ALA A 14 23.52 -12.49 -5.33
CA ALA A 14 24.41 -11.99 -4.29
C ALA A 14 25.30 -10.84 -4.80
N ASN A 15 25.82 -10.96 -6.02
CA ASN A 15 26.63 -9.92 -6.66
C ASN A 15 25.80 -8.65 -6.94
N TRP A 16 24.59 -8.83 -7.46
CA TRP A 16 23.66 -7.72 -7.68
C TRP A 16 23.33 -6.99 -6.37
N LEU A 17 23.02 -7.73 -5.31
CA LEU A 17 22.70 -7.15 -4.00
C LEU A 17 23.88 -6.35 -3.42
N ALA A 18 25.10 -6.87 -3.56
CA ALA A 18 26.31 -6.18 -3.11
C ALA A 18 26.55 -4.88 -3.89
N LYS A 19 26.39 -4.92 -5.23
CA LYS A 19 26.50 -3.73 -6.07
C LYS A 19 25.45 -2.67 -5.68
N ARG A 20 24.20 -3.10 -5.50
CA ARG A 20 23.09 -2.22 -5.13
C ARG A 20 23.27 -1.59 -3.75
N ALA A 21 23.79 -2.35 -2.79
CA ALA A 21 24.15 -1.86 -1.45
C ALA A 21 25.20 -0.74 -1.53
N ASN A 22 26.24 -0.94 -2.34
CA ASN A 22 27.29 0.06 -2.55
C ASN A 22 26.77 1.32 -3.24
N GLU A 23 25.97 1.17 -4.31
CA GLU A 23 25.34 2.30 -5.02
C GLU A 23 24.49 3.18 -4.09
N LEU A 24 23.78 2.56 -3.15
CA LEU A 24 22.88 3.25 -2.23
C LEU A 24 23.55 3.67 -0.91
N GLY A 25 24.81 3.30 -0.67
CA GLY A 25 25.50 3.51 0.60
C GLY A 25 24.82 2.82 1.80
N ARG A 26 24.12 1.71 1.58
CA ARG A 26 23.35 0.97 2.59
C ARG A 26 23.91 -0.43 2.80
N SER A 27 23.59 -1.07 3.93
CA SER A 27 24.00 -2.45 4.14
C SER A 27 23.13 -3.43 3.34
N ARG A 28 23.70 -4.58 2.98
CA ARG A 28 22.95 -5.68 2.33
C ARG A 28 21.76 -6.12 3.17
N SER A 29 21.94 -6.18 4.49
CA SER A 29 20.88 -6.55 5.44
C SER A 29 19.74 -5.54 5.45
N ASP A 30 20.02 -4.25 5.26
CA ASP A 30 18.98 -3.21 5.21
C ASP A 30 18.14 -3.32 3.95
N LEU A 31 18.78 -3.56 2.79
CA LEU A 31 18.05 -3.79 1.54
C LEU A 31 17.19 -5.06 1.60
N VAL A 32 17.72 -6.15 2.16
CA VAL A 32 16.95 -7.40 2.34
C VAL A 32 15.78 -7.19 3.29
N ARG A 33 15.97 -6.47 4.41
CA ARG A 33 14.90 -6.18 5.35
C ARG A 33 13.81 -5.30 4.73
N GLN A 34 14.21 -4.25 4.03
CA GLN A 34 13.29 -3.36 3.31
C GLN A 34 12.44 -4.16 2.31
N ALA A 35 13.06 -5.00 1.49
CA ALA A 35 12.34 -5.82 0.52
C ALA A 35 11.34 -6.79 1.20
N LEU A 36 11.70 -7.37 2.36
CA LEU A 36 10.79 -8.23 3.12
C LEU A 36 9.60 -7.45 3.71
N GLU A 37 9.83 -6.24 4.20
CA GLU A 37 8.78 -5.36 4.72
C GLU A 37 7.83 -4.89 3.62
N GLU A 38 8.37 -4.48 2.47
CA GLU A 38 7.58 -4.11 1.29
C GLU A 38 6.72 -5.28 0.79
N GLN A 39 7.27 -6.49 0.73
CA GLN A 39 6.50 -7.70 0.37
C GLN A 39 5.40 -8.01 1.39
N ARG A 40 5.69 -7.85 2.69
CA ARG A 40 4.68 -8.03 3.75
C ARG A 40 3.56 -7.01 3.64
N GLN A 41 3.89 -5.74 3.42
CA GLN A 41 2.91 -4.67 3.27
C GLN A 41 2.09 -4.84 1.99
N ASN A 42 2.71 -5.21 0.86
CA ASN A 42 2.02 -5.45 -0.40
C ASN A 42 1.05 -6.64 -0.36
N LYS A 43 1.31 -7.64 0.49
CA LYS A 43 0.34 -8.71 0.74
C LYS A 43 -0.85 -8.24 1.58
N ASN A 44 -0.64 -7.31 2.50
CA ASN A 44 -1.70 -6.73 3.32
C ASN A 44 -2.50 -5.64 2.60
N SER A 45 -1.91 -4.91 1.65
CA SER A 45 -2.60 -3.90 0.84
C SER A 45 -3.34 -4.47 -0.37
N LYS A 46 -3.10 -5.75 -0.70
CA LYS A 46 -3.87 -6.52 -1.67
C LYS A 46 -5.17 -7.11 -1.12
N SER A 47 -5.57 -6.82 0.13
CA SER A 47 -7.00 -6.82 0.41
C SER A 47 -7.57 -5.72 -0.47
N GLU A 48 -8.23 -6.09 -1.56
CA GLU A 48 -8.93 -5.18 -2.46
C GLU A 48 -9.74 -4.23 -1.59
N LYS A 49 -9.23 -3.01 -1.41
CA LYS A 49 -9.94 -2.02 -0.63
C LYS A 49 -11.25 -1.82 -1.35
N SER A 50 -12.35 -2.07 -0.65
CA SER A 50 -13.67 -1.84 -1.23
C SER A 50 -13.75 -0.38 -1.69
N CYS A 51 -14.51 -0.08 -2.75
CA CYS A 51 -14.75 1.31 -3.15
C CYS A 51 -15.20 2.18 -1.96
N ALA A 52 -15.93 1.59 -0.99
CA ALA A 52 -16.32 2.26 0.24
C ALA A 52 -15.13 2.63 1.15
N GLU A 53 -14.12 1.77 1.29
CA GLU A 53 -12.93 2.06 2.12
C GLU A 53 -12.04 3.12 1.49
N LEU A 54 -11.97 3.17 0.16
CA LEU A 54 -11.27 4.24 -0.56
C LEU A 54 -11.98 5.60 -0.38
N MET A 55 -13.31 5.60 -0.32
CA MET A 55 -14.10 6.83 -0.17
C MET A 55 -14.29 7.26 1.30
N ALA A 56 -13.84 6.46 2.26
CA ALA A 56 -14.04 6.74 3.69
C ALA A 56 -13.37 8.04 4.16
N GLU A 57 -12.23 8.42 3.57
CA GLU A 57 -11.54 9.68 3.89
C GLU A 57 -12.33 10.92 3.43
N PHE A 58 -13.22 10.76 2.45
CA PHE A 58 -14.11 11.82 1.95
C PHE A 58 -15.44 11.85 2.72
N GLY A 59 -15.66 10.91 3.65
CA GLY A 59 -16.84 10.85 4.49
C GLY A 59 -16.95 12.10 5.38
N GLY A 60 -18.06 12.83 5.23
CA GLY A 60 -18.32 14.04 6.02
C GLY A 60 -17.83 15.35 5.40
N PHE A 61 -17.24 15.33 4.19
CA PHE A 61 -16.88 16.54 3.45
C PHE A 61 -18.10 17.40 3.09
N PHE A 62 -19.27 16.77 2.92
CA PHE A 62 -20.50 17.44 2.52
C PHE A 62 -21.65 17.12 3.48
N ARG A 63 -22.38 18.15 3.93
CA ARG A 63 -23.66 17.99 4.64
C ARG A 63 -24.80 18.01 3.64
N GLY A 64 -25.20 16.83 3.18
CA GLY A 64 -26.34 16.64 2.30
C GLY A 64 -27.66 16.40 3.04
N PRO A 65 -28.79 16.39 2.31
CA PRO A 65 -30.06 15.86 2.78
C PRO A 65 -29.92 14.45 3.37
N ARG A 66 -30.84 14.07 4.26
CA ARG A 66 -30.84 12.76 4.94
C ARG A 66 -30.85 11.57 3.95
N ASP A 67 -31.37 11.76 2.74
CA ASP A 67 -31.36 10.77 1.68
C ASP A 67 -31.22 11.45 0.31
N LEU A 68 -30.12 11.16 -0.38
CA LEU A 68 -29.87 11.60 -1.76
C LEU A 68 -30.12 10.50 -2.80
N SER A 69 -30.28 9.25 -2.35
CA SER A 69 -30.23 8.06 -3.20
C SER A 69 -31.60 7.48 -3.53
N THR A 70 -32.56 7.63 -2.62
CA THR A 70 -33.84 6.89 -2.69
C THR A 70 -35.06 7.82 -2.62
N ASN A 71 -34.88 9.10 -2.25
CA ASN A 71 -35.96 10.05 -2.13
C ASN A 71 -36.11 10.91 -3.41
N PRO A 72 -37.18 10.71 -4.20
CA PRO A 72 -37.37 11.40 -5.48
C PRO A 72 -37.44 12.93 -5.36
N LYS A 73 -37.78 13.45 -4.17
CA LYS A 73 -37.81 14.89 -3.91
C LYS A 73 -36.42 15.52 -4.01
N TYR A 74 -35.37 14.80 -3.63
CA TYR A 74 -33.99 15.30 -3.60
C TYR A 74 -33.16 14.94 -4.85
N MET A 75 -33.75 14.19 -5.79
CA MET A 75 -33.15 13.85 -7.09
C MET A 75 -33.65 14.71 -8.25
N ARG A 76 -34.57 15.65 -7.98
CA ARG A 76 -34.99 16.61 -9.00
C ARG A 76 -33.75 17.40 -9.44
N ASP A 77 -33.56 17.49 -10.75
CA ASP A 77 -32.48 18.24 -11.39
C ASP A 77 -31.07 17.67 -11.16
N PHE A 78 -30.96 16.39 -10.73
CA PHE A 78 -29.66 15.72 -10.61
C PHE A 78 -29.11 15.34 -12.00
N GLY A 79 -28.07 16.06 -12.44
CA GLY A 79 -27.36 15.77 -13.70
C GLY A 79 -27.80 16.60 -14.91
N GLU A 80 -28.63 17.64 -14.71
CA GLU A 80 -28.82 18.72 -15.70
C GLU A 80 -27.72 19.79 -15.66
#